data_AF-A0A7S2UZM6-F1
#
_entry.id   AF-A0A7S2UZM6-F1
#
_cell.length_a   1.000
_cell.length_b   1.000
_cell.length_c   1.000
_cell.angle_alpha   90.00
_cell.angle_beta   90.00
_cell.angle_gamma   90.00
#
_symmetry.space_group_name_H-M   'P 1'
#
loop_
_entity.id
_entity.type
_entity.pdbx_description
1 polymer ?
#
loop_
_entity_poly.entity_id
_entity_poly.type
_entity_poly.pdbx_seq_one_letter_code
_entity_poly.pdbx_strand_id
1 'polypeptide(L)'
;AFFCCCQCCLWCLDKCIRFINKNAYIQTAIFSYGFYTGCVKSFFLILRNVGRVTAVTVVGEFVIKVMQLVIVGVSGAVAYFVMDSYLEEELNSLIVPTIFVMVLAWYISTKFAEIFGMAILTILQCFIADEEMFDPSQMYAHGDLKDYIDTFGGERRALIN
;
A
#
# COMPACT_ATOMS: atom_id res chain seq x y z
N ALA A 1 25.91 5.85 25.56
CA ALA A 1 24.65 5.09 25.70
C ALA A 1 23.41 5.95 25.45
N PHE A 2 23.22 7.08 26.17
CA PHE A 2 22.01 7.92 26.08
C PHE A 2 21.69 8.44 24.66
N PHE A 3 22.68 8.98 23.93
CA PHE A 3 22.49 9.45 22.55
C PHE A 3 22.09 8.34 21.56
N CYS A 4 22.59 7.11 21.74
CA CYS A 4 22.26 5.99 20.86
C CYS A 4 20.82 5.49 21.11
N CYS A 5 20.38 5.43 22.37
CA CYS A 5 18.98 5.14 22.71
C CYS A 5 18.05 6.23 22.21
N CYS A 6 18.38 7.52 22.38
CA CYS A 6 17.57 8.61 21.86
C CYS A 6 17.45 8.59 20.33
N GLN A 7 18.54 8.26 19.62
CA GLN A 7 18.53 8.18 18.15
C GLN A 7 17.72 6.99 17.64
N CYS A 8 17.79 5.85 18.34
CA CYS A 8 16.93 4.69 18.06
C CYS A 8 15.45 5.01 18.33
N CYS A 9 15.14 5.61 19.49
CA CYS A 9 13.77 6.01 19.85
C CYS A 9 13.21 7.04 18.87
N LEU A 10 13.99 8.04 18.46
CA LEU A 10 13.59 9.04 17.47
C LEU A 10 13.38 8.42 16.07
N TRP A 11 14.18 7.42 15.70
CA TRP A 11 14.01 6.71 14.43
C TRP A 11 12.74 5.85 14.43
N CYS A 12 12.48 5.12 15.50
CA CYS A 12 11.22 4.39 15.69
C CYS A 12 10.03 5.34 15.71
N LEU A 13 10.15 6.47 16.41
CA LEU A 13 9.09 7.48 16.51
C LEU A 13 8.80 8.16 15.16
N ASP A 14 9.81 8.47 14.33
CA ASP A 14 9.61 8.97 12.96
C ASP A 14 8.85 7.95 12.09
N LYS A 15 9.17 6.65 12.21
CA LYS A 15 8.43 5.60 11.51
C LYS A 15 6.99 5.46 11.99
N CYS A 16 6.77 5.47 13.29
CA CYS A 16 5.43 5.40 13.88
C CYS A 16 4.59 6.63 13.50
N ILE A 17 5.14 7.85 13.58
CA ILE A 17 4.43 9.08 13.23
C ILE A 17 4.09 9.12 11.74
N ARG A 18 5.01 8.73 10.85
CA ARG A 18 4.71 8.68 9.41
C ARG A 18 3.60 7.67 9.09
N PHE A 19 3.57 6.54 9.78
CA PHE A 19 2.52 5.54 9.62
C PHE A 19 1.17 6.07 10.14
N ILE A 20 1.15 6.64 11.34
CA ILE A 20 -0.07 7.21 11.93
C ILE A 20 -0.60 8.37 11.07
N ASN A 21 0.25 9.28 10.62
CA ASN A 21 -0.15 10.44 9.82
C ASN A 21 -0.81 10.04 8.48
N LYS A 22 -0.32 8.97 7.82
CA LYS A 22 -0.95 8.46 6.59
C LYS A 22 -2.36 7.93 6.86
N ASN A 23 -2.52 7.08 7.86
CA ASN A 23 -3.82 6.48 8.21
C ASN A 23 -4.80 7.52 8.79
N ALA A 24 -4.30 8.49 9.53
CA ALA A 24 -5.07 9.62 10.05
C ALA A 24 -5.58 10.54 8.95
N TYR A 25 -4.75 10.79 7.93
CA TYR A 25 -5.15 11.58 6.76
C TYR A 25 -6.30 10.90 6.00
N ILE A 26 -6.25 9.56 5.86
CA ILE A 26 -7.34 8.76 5.28
C ILE A 26 -8.63 8.90 6.12
N GLN A 27 -8.54 8.72 7.44
CA GLN A 27 -9.70 8.92 8.36
C GLN A 27 -10.30 10.33 8.26
N THR A 28 -9.42 11.33 8.23
CA THR A 28 -9.81 12.73 8.10
C THR A 28 -10.53 12.99 6.78
N ALA A 29 -10.08 12.38 5.68
CA ALA A 29 -10.71 12.50 4.38
C ALA A 29 -12.10 11.82 4.32
N ILE A 30 -12.29 10.69 5.01
CA ILE A 30 -13.57 9.95 5.00
C ILE A 30 -14.63 10.62 5.89
N PHE A 31 -14.25 11.03 7.11
CA PHE A 31 -15.21 11.47 8.13
C PHE A 31 -15.18 12.97 8.42
N SER A 32 -14.29 13.72 7.77
CA SER A 32 -14.13 15.17 7.94
C SER A 32 -13.85 15.60 9.39
N TYR A 33 -13.19 14.75 10.19
CA TYR A 33 -12.76 15.07 11.56
C TYR A 33 -11.49 15.94 11.57
N GLY A 34 -11.24 16.69 12.65
CA GLY A 34 -9.93 17.31 12.87
C GLY A 34 -8.81 16.26 12.92
N PHE A 35 -7.61 16.58 12.42
CA PHE A 35 -6.50 15.64 12.23
C PHE A 35 -6.18 14.79 13.48
N TYR A 36 -6.19 15.40 14.66
CA TYR A 36 -5.96 14.71 15.93
C TYR A 36 -7.03 13.65 16.23
N THR A 37 -8.31 14.00 16.05
CA THR A 37 -9.43 13.07 16.24
C THR A 37 -9.43 11.97 15.18
N GLY A 38 -9.05 12.30 13.94
CA GLY A 38 -8.86 11.35 12.85
C GLY A 38 -7.74 10.33 13.13
N CYS A 39 -6.59 10.78 13.67
CA CYS A 39 -5.50 9.90 14.14
C CYS A 39 -6.01 8.85 15.13
N VAL A 40 -6.66 9.30 16.21
CA VAL A 40 -7.07 8.42 17.31
C VAL A 40 -8.10 7.39 16.83
N LYS A 41 -9.10 7.83 16.05
CA LYS A 41 -10.12 6.92 15.51
C LYS A 41 -9.54 5.93 14.50
N SER A 42 -8.64 6.37 13.62
CA SER A 42 -7.96 5.49 12.65
C SER A 42 -7.16 4.41 13.35
N PHE A 43 -6.36 4.82 14.33
CA PHE A 43 -5.50 3.91 15.08
C PHE A 43 -6.31 2.88 15.87
N PHE A 44 -7.40 3.29 16.52
CA PHE A 44 -8.28 2.39 17.25
C PHE A 44 -9.00 1.40 16.31
N LEU A 45 -9.44 1.87 15.15
CA LEU A 45 -10.13 1.07 14.15
C LEU A 45 -9.20 0.01 13.51
N ILE A 46 -7.95 0.37 13.24
CA ILE A 46 -6.90 -0.58 12.79
C ILE A 46 -6.57 -1.58 13.90
N LEU A 47 -6.42 -1.14 15.16
CA LEU A 47 -6.10 -2.03 16.28
C LEU A 47 -7.18 -3.08 16.53
N ARG A 48 -8.46 -2.69 16.47
CA ARG A 48 -9.58 -3.62 16.70
C ARG A 48 -9.75 -4.65 15.59
N ASN A 49 -9.24 -4.35 14.39
CA ASN A 49 -9.34 -5.20 13.18
C ASN A 49 -7.98 -5.58 12.58
N VAL A 50 -6.93 -5.64 13.40
CA VAL A 50 -5.54 -5.76 12.93
C VAL A 50 -5.31 -7.02 12.08
N GLY A 51 -6.01 -8.12 12.38
CA GLY A 51 -5.92 -9.38 11.62
C GLY A 51 -6.38 -9.23 10.17
N ARG A 52 -7.61 -8.75 9.98
CA ARG A 52 -8.20 -8.42 8.67
C ARG A 52 -7.35 -7.41 7.92
N VAL A 53 -6.93 -6.33 8.59
CA VAL A 53 -6.13 -5.27 7.98
C VAL A 53 -4.78 -5.78 7.51
N THR A 54 -4.10 -6.59 8.31
CA THR A 54 -2.80 -7.15 7.94
C THR A 54 -2.94 -8.12 6.77
N ALA A 55 -3.93 -9.01 6.78
CA ALA A 55 -4.12 -9.98 5.70
C ALA A 55 -4.33 -9.30 4.34
N VAL A 56 -5.25 -8.33 4.28
CA VAL A 56 -5.53 -7.57 3.05
C VAL A 56 -4.32 -6.74 2.62
N THR A 57 -3.60 -6.14 3.58
CA THR A 57 -2.38 -5.37 3.28
C THR A 57 -1.30 -6.26 2.66
N VAL A 58 -1.08 -7.47 3.20
CA VAL A 58 -0.07 -8.41 2.67
C VAL A 58 -0.42 -8.85 1.24
N VAL A 59 -1.69 -9.18 0.97
CA VAL A 59 -2.14 -9.55 -0.39
C VAL A 59 -2.01 -8.35 -1.33
N GLY A 60 -2.40 -7.16 -0.88
CA GLY A 60 -2.26 -5.92 -1.64
C GLY A 60 -0.81 -5.60 -1.99
N GLU A 61 0.11 -5.77 -1.04
CA GLU A 61 1.55 -5.60 -1.26
C GLU A 61 2.09 -6.61 -2.27
N PHE A 62 1.65 -7.87 -2.23
CA PHE A 62 2.04 -8.88 -3.22
C PHE A 62 1.60 -8.47 -4.64
N VAL A 63 0.33 -8.06 -4.81
CA VAL A 63 -0.21 -7.61 -6.11
C VAL A 63 0.55 -6.39 -6.63
N ILE A 64 0.83 -5.42 -5.75
CA ILE A 64 1.59 -4.22 -6.10
C ILE A 64 3.02 -4.60 -6.52
N LYS A 65 3.66 -5.57 -5.88
CA LYS A 65 5.00 -6.05 -6.28
C LYS A 65 5.00 -6.69 -7.66
N VAL A 66 3.98 -7.50 -7.97
CA VAL A 66 3.81 -8.06 -9.32
C VAL A 66 3.61 -6.95 -10.35
N MET A 67 2.78 -5.95 -10.06
CA MET A 67 2.60 -4.77 -10.91
C MET A 67 3.93 -4.05 -11.16
N GLN A 68 4.75 -3.87 -10.12
CA GLN A 68 6.06 -3.23 -10.28
C GLN A 68 6.99 -4.00 -11.21
N LEU A 69 7.07 -5.32 -11.04
CA LEU A 69 7.88 -6.19 -11.89
C LEU A 69 7.44 -6.15 -13.35
N VAL A 70 6.12 -6.18 -13.59
CA VAL A 70 5.56 -6.10 -14.95
C VAL A 70 5.88 -4.75 -15.60
N ILE A 71 5.72 -3.63 -14.88
CA ILE A 71 6.00 -2.29 -15.43
C ILE A 71 7.48 -2.17 -15.83
N VAL A 72 8.40 -2.57 -14.94
CA VAL A 72 9.85 -2.49 -15.23
C VAL A 72 10.26 -3.47 -16.33
N GLY A 73 9.71 -4.69 -16.32
CA GLY A 73 10.01 -5.71 -17.31
C GLY A 73 9.52 -5.33 -18.72
N VAL A 74 8.27 -4.89 -18.84
CA VAL A 74 7.70 -4.48 -20.14
C VAL A 74 8.38 -3.23 -20.66
N SER A 75 8.61 -2.22 -19.82
CA SER A 75 9.30 -0.98 -20.27
C SER A 75 10.74 -1.24 -20.70
N GLY A 76 11.46 -2.12 -20.00
CA GLY A 76 12.81 -2.54 -20.40
C GLY A 76 12.82 -3.33 -21.71
N ALA A 77 11.89 -4.28 -21.88
CA ALA A 77 11.76 -5.05 -23.12
C ALA A 77 11.41 -4.17 -24.32
N VAL A 78 10.42 -3.28 -24.18
CA VAL A 78 10.04 -2.32 -25.23
C VAL A 78 11.20 -1.39 -25.57
N ALA A 79 11.92 -0.88 -24.56
CA ALA A 79 13.09 -0.03 -24.79
C ALA A 79 14.18 -0.75 -25.59
N TYR A 80 14.46 -2.01 -25.25
CA TYR A 80 15.44 -2.83 -25.97
C TYR A 80 15.02 -3.07 -27.43
N PHE A 81 13.78 -3.53 -27.68
CA PHE A 81 13.29 -3.78 -29.03
C PHE A 81 13.26 -2.53 -29.92
N VAL A 82 12.91 -1.37 -29.35
CA VAL A 82 12.90 -0.10 -30.08
C VAL A 82 14.32 0.34 -30.41
N MET A 83 15.28 0.20 -29.49
CA MET A 83 16.67 0.56 -29.76
C MET A 83 17.33 -0.37 -30.76
N ASP A 84 17.00 -1.67 -30.73
CA ASP A 84 17.45 -2.66 -31.71
C ASP A 84 16.89 -2.32 -33.11
N SER A 85 15.59 -2.08 -33.23
CA SER A 85 14.94 -1.93 -34.54
C SER A 85 15.25 -0.62 -35.27
N TYR A 86 15.54 0.48 -34.56
CA TYR A 86 15.62 1.82 -35.15
C TYR A 86 17.02 2.43 -35.17
N LEU A 87 17.98 1.86 -34.46
CA LEU A 87 19.20 2.55 -34.03
C LEU A 87 20.47 1.69 -34.14
N GLU A 88 20.35 0.54 -34.83
CA GLU A 88 21.41 -0.45 -35.08
C GLU A 88 22.70 0.14 -35.68
N GLU A 89 22.61 1.18 -36.52
CA GLU A 89 23.79 1.71 -37.25
C GLU A 89 24.51 2.88 -36.55
N GLU A 90 23.93 3.53 -35.53
CA GLU A 90 24.52 4.73 -34.89
C GLU A 90 24.93 4.56 -33.42
N LEU A 91 24.58 3.45 -32.75
CA LEU A 91 24.81 3.28 -31.30
C LEU A 91 25.97 2.33 -30.96
N ASN A 92 27.02 2.90 -30.36
CA ASN A 92 28.16 2.14 -29.83
C ASN A 92 27.82 1.38 -28.52
N SER A 93 26.69 1.69 -27.85
CA SER A 93 26.23 0.97 -26.66
C SER A 93 24.71 1.02 -26.48
N LEU A 94 24.03 -0.10 -26.79
CA LEU A 94 22.57 -0.29 -26.63
C LEU A 94 22.14 -0.52 -25.17
N ILE A 95 23.08 -0.98 -24.35
CA ILE A 95 22.84 -1.43 -22.97
C ILE A 95 22.65 -0.24 -22.03
N VAL A 96 23.48 0.81 -22.19
CA VAL A 96 23.45 2.02 -21.33
C VAL A 96 22.09 2.74 -21.37
N PRO A 97 21.54 3.09 -22.55
CA PRO A 97 20.23 3.75 -22.59
C PRO A 97 19.09 2.84 -22.13
N THR A 98 19.18 1.52 -22.35
CA THR A 98 18.19 0.56 -21.84
C THR A 98 18.17 0.51 -20.30
N ILE A 99 19.35 0.47 -19.66
CA ILE A 99 19.46 0.53 -18.19
C ILE A 99 18.89 1.85 -17.66
N PHE A 100 19.16 2.97 -18.33
CA PHE A 100 18.62 4.27 -17.93
C PHE A 100 17.09 4.29 -17.93
N VAL A 101 16.45 3.74 -18.97
CA VAL A 101 14.98 3.60 -19.03
C VAL A 101 14.45 2.70 -17.92
N MET A 102 15.12 1.57 -17.62
CA MET A 102 14.70 0.67 -16.53
C MET A 102 14.76 1.36 -15.15
N VAL A 103 15.76 2.21 -14.90
CA VAL A 103 15.87 2.97 -13.64
C VAL A 103 14.73 3.97 -13.51
N LEU A 104 14.42 4.70 -14.58
CA LEU A 104 13.29 5.65 -14.59
C LEU A 104 11.95 4.93 -14.40
N ALA A 105 11.76 3.80 -15.09
CA ALA A 105 10.56 2.98 -14.95
C ALA A 105 10.39 2.46 -13.51
N TRP A 106 11.47 2.05 -12.85
CA TRP A 106 11.43 1.64 -11.45
C TRP A 106 10.99 2.76 -10.51
N TYR A 107 11.48 3.99 -10.73
CA TYR A 107 11.07 5.15 -9.95
C TYR A 107 9.58 5.47 -10.13
N ILE A 108 9.12 5.53 -11.38
CA ILE A 108 7.71 5.79 -11.72
C ILE A 108 6.81 4.69 -11.14
N SER A 109 7.19 3.43 -11.32
CA SER A 109 6.48 2.27 -10.79
C SER A 109 6.37 2.29 -9.26
N THR A 110 7.41 2.78 -8.57
CA THR A 110 7.36 2.99 -7.11
C THR A 110 6.33 4.04 -6.70
N LYS A 111 6.16 5.11 -7.47
CA LYS A 111 5.13 6.11 -7.19
C LYS A 111 3.72 5.61 -7.44
N PHE A 112 3.49 4.84 -8.50
CA PHE A 112 2.19 4.18 -8.70
C PHE A 112 1.88 3.19 -7.58
N ALA A 113 2.86 2.37 -7.18
CA ALA A 113 2.72 1.43 -6.07
C ALA A 113 2.30 2.11 -4.76
N GLU A 114 2.89 3.27 -4.43
CA GLU A 114 2.51 4.06 -3.25
C GLU A 114 1.02 4.51 -3.32
N ILE A 115 0.54 4.95 -4.49
CA ILE A 115 -0.84 5.39 -4.69
C ILE A 115 -1.82 4.21 -4.55
N PHE A 116 -1.53 3.08 -5.20
CA PHE A 116 -2.36 1.88 -5.08
C PHE A 116 -2.42 1.35 -3.65
N GLY A 117 -1.30 1.37 -2.92
CA GLY A 117 -1.28 1.00 -1.51
C GLY A 117 -2.19 1.88 -0.65
N MET A 118 -2.15 3.21 -0.87
CA MET A 118 -3.03 4.14 -0.17
C MET A 118 -4.51 3.94 -0.52
N ALA A 119 -4.83 3.62 -1.78
CA ALA A 119 -6.19 3.33 -2.22
C ALA A 119 -6.76 2.08 -1.54
N ILE A 120 -5.98 0.98 -1.49
CA ILE A 120 -6.38 -0.27 -0.82
C ILE A 120 -6.67 -0.01 0.67
N LEU A 121 -5.78 0.71 1.36
CA LEU A 121 -5.99 1.07 2.77
C LEU A 121 -7.24 1.92 2.97
N THR A 122 -7.51 2.86 2.07
CA THR A 122 -8.70 3.73 2.14
C THR A 122 -9.98 2.93 1.97
N ILE A 123 -10.06 2.04 0.96
CA ILE A 123 -11.22 1.18 0.72
C ILE A 123 -11.48 0.27 1.92
N LEU A 124 -10.44 -0.34 2.46
CA LEU A 124 -10.54 -1.19 3.63
C LEU A 124 -11.03 -0.40 4.85
N GLN A 125 -10.52 0.81 5.05
CA GLN A 125 -10.95 1.66 6.15
C GLN A 125 -12.42 2.09 5.99
N CYS A 126 -12.87 2.38 4.77
CA CYS A 126 -14.29 2.63 4.46
C CYS A 126 -15.15 1.39 4.74
N PHE A 127 -14.67 0.19 4.42
CA PHE A 127 -15.39 -1.05 4.69
C PHE A 127 -15.59 -1.30 6.18
N ILE A 128 -14.51 -1.18 6.97
CA ILE A 128 -14.58 -1.38 8.42
C ILE A 128 -15.43 -0.29 9.09
N ALA A 129 -15.37 0.93 8.57
CA ALA A 129 -16.23 2.03 8.99
C ALA A 129 -17.72 1.73 8.76
N ASP A 130 -18.06 1.21 7.58
CA ASP A 130 -19.42 0.81 7.21
C ASP A 130 -19.93 -0.30 8.15
N GLU A 131 -19.10 -1.30 8.45
CA GLU A 131 -19.40 -2.41 9.36
C GLU A 131 -19.64 -1.95 10.82
N GLU A 132 -19.04 -0.84 11.25
CA GLU A 132 -19.25 -0.28 12.60
C GLU A 132 -20.46 0.66 12.69
N MET A 133 -20.86 1.29 11.59
CA MET A 133 -21.94 2.27 11.57
C MET A 133 -23.32 1.69 11.24
N PHE A 134 -23.37 0.56 10.53
CA PHE A 134 -24.61 -0.04 10.04
C PHE A 134 -24.75 -1.50 10.49
N ASP A 135 -25.99 -1.92 10.77
CA ASP A 135 -26.30 -3.33 11.00
C ASP A 135 -26.05 -4.18 9.74
N PRO A 136 -25.81 -5.50 9.87
CA PRO A 136 -25.44 -6.38 8.74
C PRO A 136 -26.44 -6.41 7.57
N SER A 137 -27.68 -5.95 7.80
CA SER A 137 -28.75 -5.86 6.81
C SER A 137 -28.79 -4.55 6.02
N GLN A 138 -28.01 -3.53 6.42
CA GLN A 138 -27.99 -2.20 5.79
C GLN A 138 -26.59 -1.75 5.35
N MET A 139 -25.58 -2.63 5.38
CA MET A 139 -24.25 -2.32 4.88
C MET A 139 -24.27 -1.99 3.38
N TYR A 140 -23.53 -0.97 3.00
CA TYR A 140 -23.33 -0.59 1.60
C TYR A 140 -22.24 -1.42 0.92
N ALA A 141 -21.37 -2.07 1.70
CA ALA A 141 -20.34 -2.93 1.15
C ALA A 141 -20.90 -4.20 0.48
N HIS A 142 -20.31 -4.56 -0.67
CA HIS A 142 -20.71 -5.74 -1.44
C HIS A 142 -20.39 -7.05 -0.69
N GLY A 143 -21.27 -8.05 -0.81
CA GLY A 143 -21.16 -9.33 -0.11
C GLY A 143 -19.88 -10.10 -0.42
N ASP A 144 -19.43 -10.11 -1.68
CA ASP A 144 -18.20 -10.81 -2.08
C ASP A 144 -16.97 -10.29 -1.31
N LEU A 145 -16.85 -8.96 -1.14
CA LEU A 145 -15.73 -8.36 -0.43
C LEU A 145 -15.75 -8.74 1.06
N LYS A 146 -16.94 -8.86 1.65
CA LYS A 146 -17.11 -9.32 3.03
C LYS A 146 -16.63 -10.76 3.18
N ASP A 147 -17.03 -11.65 2.29
CA ASP A 147 -16.62 -13.06 2.32
C ASP A 147 -15.10 -13.20 2.15
N TYR A 148 -14.49 -12.41 1.26
CA TYR A 148 -13.03 -12.37 1.12
C TYR A 148 -12.34 -11.87 2.40
N ILE A 149 -12.82 -10.77 2.99
CA ILE A 149 -12.23 -10.20 4.22
C ILE A 149 -12.42 -11.15 5.41
N ASP A 150 -13.53 -11.88 5.48
CA ASP A 150 -13.83 -12.84 6.54
C ASP A 150 -12.99 -14.11 6.42
N THR A 151 -12.84 -14.62 5.20
CA THR A 151 -12.02 -15.79 4.90
C THR A 151 -10.56 -15.54 5.24
N PHE A 152 -10.00 -14.40 4.83
CA PHE A 152 -8.58 -14.08 5.05
C PHE A 152 -8.30 -13.36 6.37
N GLY A 153 -9.32 -12.76 6.99
CA GLY A 153 -9.20 -12.10 8.30
C GLY A 153 -9.48 -13.00 9.50
N GLY A 154 -10.16 -14.13 9.30
CA GLY A 154 -10.57 -15.07 10.34
C GLY A 154 -9.46 -15.97 10.88
N GLU A 155 -8.34 -16.13 10.17
CA GLU A 155 -7.30 -17.12 10.52
C GLU A 155 -6.62 -16.89 11.88
N ARG A 156 -6.76 -15.73 12.52
CA ARG A 156 -6.23 -15.51 13.88
C ARG A 156 -7.26 -15.68 15.01
N ARG A 157 -8.56 -15.76 14.73
CA ARG A 157 -9.57 -16.01 15.78
C ARG A 157 -9.66 -17.50 16.15
N ALA A 158 -9.18 -18.39 15.27
CA ALA A 158 -9.06 -19.82 15.52
C ALA A 158 -7.75 -20.24 16.23
N LEU A 159 -6.77 -19.34 16.37
CA LEU A 159 -5.49 -19.60 17.06
C LEU A 159 -5.46 -19.08 18.51
N ILE A 160 -6.57 -18.50 19.00
CA ILE A 160 -6.68 -17.91 20.34
C ILE A 160 -7.85 -18.54 21.13
N ASN A 161 -8.49 -19.59 20.58
CA ASN A 161 -9.45 -20.44 21.30
C ASN A 161 -8.99 -21.89 21.25
#